data_AF-A0A6B1GC57-F1
#
_entry.id   AF-A0A6B1GC57-F1
#
_cell.length_a   1.000
_cell.length_b   1.000
_cell.length_c   1.000
_cell.angle_alpha   90.00
_cell.angle_beta   90.00
_cell.angle_gamma   90.00
#
_symmetry.space_group_name_H-M   'P 1'
#
loop_
_entity.id
_entity.type
_entity.pdbx_description
1 polymer ?
#
loop_
_entity_poly.entity_id
_entity_poly.type
_entity_poly.pdbx_seq_one_letter_code
_entity_poly.pdbx_strand_id
1 'polypeptide(L)'
;MSEEDRSRLYAWLREQTDEPLAEYLMSCLPAAPLSDLVTKQHLEAVLSAEFSAFELRMAEQREADRRTLDQRLRRLAIALPVELVAALAAVTAVTEWLRG
;
A
#
# COMPACT_ATOMS: atom_id res chain seq x y z
N MET A 1 28.03 14.10 2.82
CA MET A 1 27.88 12.76 2.22
C MET A 1 28.28 12.92 0.77
N SER A 2 29.23 12.13 0.27
CA SER A 2 29.62 12.21 -1.14
C SER A 2 28.47 11.74 -2.03
N GLU A 3 28.46 12.14 -3.29
CA GLU A 3 27.48 11.66 -4.27
C GLU A 3 27.59 10.14 -4.49
N GLU A 4 28.79 9.58 -4.33
CA GLU A 4 29.04 8.14 -4.36
C GLU A 4 28.38 7.40 -3.17
N ASP A 5 28.45 7.95 -1.96
CA ASP A 5 27.81 7.33 -0.78
C ASP A 5 26.28 7.35 -0.88
N ARG A 6 25.71 8.44 -1.41
CA ARG A 6 24.26 8.52 -1.70
C ARG A 6 23.85 7.46 -2.71
N SER A 7 24.65 7.27 -3.76
CA SER A 7 24.38 6.30 -4.82
C SER A 7 24.46 4.87 -4.30
N ARG A 8 25.45 4.55 -3.44
CA ARG A 8 25.57 3.24 -2.79
C ARG A 8 24.41 2.96 -1.84
N LEU A 9 23.98 3.96 -1.05
CA LEU A 9 22.85 3.81 -0.14
C LEU A 9 21.54 3.61 -0.92
N TYR A 10 21.32 4.35 -2.00
CA TYR A 10 20.16 4.17 -2.86
C TYR A 10 20.12 2.77 -3.50
N ALA A 11 21.26 2.30 -4.02
CA ALA A 11 21.37 0.96 -4.58
C ALA A 11 21.02 -0.12 -3.53
N TRP A 12 21.56 0.01 -2.31
CA TRP A 12 21.24 -0.90 -1.22
C TRP A 12 19.75 -0.85 -0.83
N LEU A 13 19.15 0.33 -0.73
CA LEU A 13 17.71 0.49 -0.43
C LEU A 13 16.84 -0.18 -1.51
N ARG A 14 17.23 -0.06 -2.78
CA ARG A 14 16.56 -0.68 -3.92
C ARG A 14 16.68 -2.21 -3.96
N GLU A 15 17.67 -2.79 -3.31
CA GLU A 15 17.78 -4.24 -3.13
C GLU A 15 16.86 -4.77 -2.02
N GLN A 16 16.57 -3.93 -1.02
CA GLN A 16 15.75 -4.30 0.14
C GLN A 16 14.27 -3.93 -0.02
N THR A 17 13.95 -2.97 -0.89
CA THR A 17 12.62 -2.37 -1.02
C THR A 17 12.26 -2.04 -2.47
N ASP A 18 10.97 -1.81 -2.74
CA ASP A 18 10.51 -1.35 -4.05
C ASP A 18 10.99 0.08 -4.35
N GLU A 19 11.13 0.40 -5.63
CA GLU A 19 11.63 1.71 -6.11
C GLU A 19 10.93 2.94 -5.51
N PRO A 20 9.59 3.01 -5.38
CA PRO A 20 8.91 4.17 -4.78
C PRO A 20 9.27 4.38 -3.32
N LEU A 21 9.51 3.29 -2.59
CA LEU A 21 9.85 3.33 -1.17
C LEU A 21 11.32 3.72 -0.98
N ALA A 22 12.21 3.20 -1.83
CA ALA A 22 13.61 3.59 -1.83
C ALA A 22 13.78 5.10 -2.11
N GLU A 23 13.02 5.66 -3.06
CA GLU A 23 13.00 7.11 -3.31
C GLU A 23 12.47 7.91 -2.12
N TYR A 24 11.37 7.46 -1.50
CA TYR A 24 10.81 8.09 -0.31
C TYR A 24 11.84 8.12 0.84
N LEU A 25 12.48 7.00 1.13
CA LEU A 25 13.49 6.89 2.18
C LEU A 25 14.71 7.77 1.89
N MET A 26 15.16 7.84 0.63
CA MET A 26 16.24 8.76 0.23
C MET A 26 15.87 10.24 0.38
N SER A 27 14.59 10.59 0.22
CA SER A 27 14.09 11.96 0.39
C SER A 27 14.01 12.38 1.87
N CYS A 28 13.84 11.42 2.78
CA CYS A 28 13.79 11.66 4.22
C CYS A 28 15.18 11.90 4.84
N LEU A 29 16.26 11.57 4.11
CA LEU A 29 17.62 11.76 4.61
C LEU A 29 18.03 13.23 4.55
N PRO A 30 18.52 13.82 5.66
CA PRO A 30 18.94 15.21 5.67
C PRO A 30 20.12 15.45 4.72
N ALA A 31 20.13 16.62 4.06
CA ALA A 31 21.20 17.04 3.15
C ALA A 31 22.54 17.34 3.85
N ALA A 32 22.58 17.27 5.18
CA ALA A 32 23.76 17.55 5.96
C ALA A 32 24.88 16.52 5.69
N PRO A 33 26.16 16.93 5.74
CA PRO A 33 27.22 15.96 5.83
C PRO A 33 26.97 15.12 7.09
N LEU A 34 26.84 13.80 6.92
CA LEU A 34 26.88 12.80 7.98
C LEU A 34 28.27 12.79 8.63
N SER A 35 28.79 13.95 9.05
CA SER A 35 30.09 14.06 9.67
C SER A 35 30.02 13.51 11.08
N ASP A 36 30.85 12.50 11.28
CA ASP A 36 31.40 11.93 12.52
C ASP A 36 30.49 11.24 13.53
N LEU A 37 29.15 11.38 13.53
CA LEU A 37 28.33 10.74 14.59
C LEU A 37 27.00 10.09 14.13
N VAL A 38 26.80 9.89 12.83
CA VAL A 38 25.68 9.05 12.36
C VAL A 38 26.18 7.61 12.22
N THR A 39 26.10 6.86 13.31
CA THR A 39 26.36 5.41 13.27
C THR A 39 25.31 4.73 12.38
N LYS A 40 25.65 3.58 11.80
CA LYS A 40 24.72 2.71 11.06
C LYS A 40 23.39 2.53 11.81
N GLN A 41 23.44 2.42 13.13
CA GLN A 41 22.27 2.29 14.01
C GLN A 41 21.34 3.51 13.98
N HIS A 42 21.87 4.73 13.86
CA HIS A 42 21.04 5.93 13.75
C HIS A 42 20.31 5.98 12.41
N LEU A 43 20.99 5.63 11.32
CA LEU A 43 20.35 5.51 10.01
C LEU A 43 19.28 4.40 10.01
N GLU A 44 19.59 3.24 10.58
CA GLU A 44 18.63 2.13 10.74
C GLU A 44 17.40 2.59 11.54
N ALA A 45 17.57 3.32 12.64
CA ALA A 45 16.46 3.81 13.46
C ALA A 45 15.57 4.83 12.71
N VAL A 46 16.18 5.78 12.00
CA VAL A 46 15.45 6.78 11.20
C VAL A 46 14.71 6.10 10.05
N LEU A 47 15.38 5.23 9.30
CA LEU A 47 14.78 4.51 8.18
C LEU A 47 13.66 3.56 8.66
N SER A 48 13.84 2.90 9.80
CA SER A 48 12.82 2.03 10.39
C SER A 48 11.58 2.82 10.82
N ALA A 49 11.76 4.00 11.45
CA ALA A 49 10.65 4.84 11.86
C ALA A 49 9.86 5.38 10.65
N GLU A 50 10.57 5.83 9.62
CA GLU A 50 9.97 6.31 8.37
C GLU A 50 9.26 5.20 7.60
N PHE A 51 9.84 4.00 7.57
CA PHE A 51 9.22 2.81 6.96
C PHE A 51 7.91 2.45 7.67
N SER A 52 7.89 2.39 9.02
CA SER A 52 6.66 2.12 9.78
C SER A 52 5.58 3.19 9.55
N ALA A 53 5.97 4.47 9.46
CA ALA A 53 5.04 5.56 9.16
C ALA A 53 4.49 5.49 7.73
N PHE A 54 5.28 5.00 6.77
CA PHE A 54 4.83 4.74 5.41
C PHE A 54 3.84 3.56 5.35
N GLU A 55 4.15 2.44 6.03
CA GLU A 55 3.25 1.28 6.09
C GLU A 55 1.90 1.62 6.73
N LEU A 56 1.90 2.42 7.81
CA LEU A 56 0.67 2.86 8.46
C LEU A 56 -0.21 3.67 7.49
N ARG A 57 0.37 4.65 6.77
CA ARG A 57 -0.35 5.45 5.78
C ARG A 57 -0.89 4.60 4.63
N MET A 58 -0.11 3.62 4.15
CA MET A 58 -0.57 2.69 3.12
C MET A 58 -1.72 1.80 3.62
N ALA A 59 -1.67 1.37 4.87
CA ALA A 59 -2.75 0.59 5.49
C ALA A 59 -4.03 1.42 5.64
N GLU A 60 -3.92 2.67 6.08
CA GLU A 60 -5.04 3.62 6.15
C GLU A 60 -5.65 3.88 4.78
N GLN A 61 -4.82 4.07 3.75
CA GLN A 61 -5.27 4.28 2.38
C GLN A 61 -6.02 3.07 1.84
N ARG A 62 -5.48 1.85 2.03
CA ARG A 62 -6.16 0.61 1.61
C ARG A 62 -7.51 0.44 2.30
N GLU A 63 -7.61 0.78 3.57
CA GLU A 63 -8.86 0.73 4.32
C GLU A 63 -9.87 1.78 3.81
N ALA A 64 -9.41 2.99 3.47
CA ALA A 64 -10.25 4.02 2.85
C ALA A 64 -10.77 3.58 1.47
N ASP A 65 -9.90 2.98 0.64
CA ASP A 65 -10.26 2.46 -0.67
C ASP A 65 -11.28 1.30 -0.54
N ARG A 66 -11.07 0.40 0.42
CA ARG A 66 -11.99 -0.69 0.73
C ARG A 66 -13.37 -0.17 1.12
N ARG A 67 -13.44 0.82 2.02
CA ARG A 67 -14.71 1.48 2.41
C ARG A 67 -15.40 2.14 1.23
N THR A 68 -14.63 2.77 0.34
CA THR A 68 -15.16 3.41 -0.87
C THR A 68 -15.73 2.38 -1.83
N LEU A 69 -15.04 1.26 -2.05
CA LEU A 69 -15.53 0.14 -2.86
C LEU A 69 -16.79 -0.47 -2.25
N ASP A 70 -16.81 -0.72 -0.94
CA ASP A 70 -17.99 -1.21 -0.24
C ASP A 70 -19.19 -0.26 -0.41
N GLN A 71 -18.95 1.05 -0.33
CA GLN A 71 -20.01 2.05 -0.52
C GLN A 71 -20.52 2.05 -1.97
N ARG A 72 -19.63 1.89 -2.96
CA ARG A 72 -20.01 1.76 -4.39
C ARG A 72 -20.79 0.47 -4.64
N LEU A 73 -20.36 -0.65 -4.08
CA LEU A 73 -21.07 -1.93 -4.18
C LEU A 73 -22.45 -1.85 -3.54
N ARG A 74 -22.58 -1.23 -2.36
CA ARG A 74 -23.89 -0.99 -1.74
C ARG A 74 -24.80 -0.13 -2.61
N ARG A 75 -24.28 0.95 -3.21
CA ARG A 75 -25.06 1.77 -4.15
C ARG A 75 -25.50 0.99 -5.38
N LEU A 76 -24.64 0.16 -5.95
CA LEU A 76 -24.99 -0.71 -7.09
C LEU A 76 -26.00 -1.80 -6.69
N ALA A 77 -25.87 -2.37 -5.49
CA ALA A 77 -26.82 -3.34 -4.95
C ALA A 77 -28.22 -2.74 -4.73
N ILE A 78 -28.29 -1.47 -4.32
CA ILE A 78 -29.56 -0.74 -4.16
C ILE A 78 -30.11 -0.28 -5.52
N ALA A 79 -29.24 -0.04 -6.51
CA ALA A 79 -29.62 0.39 -7.86
C ALA A 79 -29.93 -0.77 -8.83
N LEU A 80 -29.63 -2.02 -8.45
CA LEU A 80 -30.03 -3.20 -9.22
C LEU A 80 -31.56 -3.30 -9.17
N PRO A 81 -32.27 -3.25 -10.31
CA PRO A 81 -33.72 -3.36 -10.31
C PRO A 81 -34.10 -4.72 -9.72
N VAL A 82 -35.16 -4.74 -8.91
CA VAL A 82 -35.66 -5.93 -8.19
C VAL A 82 -35.83 -7.12 -9.15
N GLU A 83 -36.15 -6.86 -10.41
CA GLU A 83 -36.27 -7.88 -11.46
C GLU A 83 -34.94 -8.58 -11.80
N LEU A 84 -33.80 -7.88 -11.75
CA LEU A 84 -32.47 -8.44 -12.00
C LEU A 84 -31.99 -9.29 -10.82
N VAL A 85 -32.34 -8.90 -9.59
CA VAL A 85 -32.08 -9.69 -8.36
C VAL A 85 -32.95 -10.95 -8.35
N ALA A 86 -34.23 -10.83 -8.72
CA ALA A 86 -35.14 -11.97 -8.86
C ALA A 86 -34.69 -12.94 -9.98
N ALA A 87 -34.22 -12.42 -11.11
CA ALA A 87 -33.68 -13.23 -12.20
C ALA A 87 -32.42 -14.00 -11.78
N LEU A 88 -31.48 -13.35 -11.06
CA LEU A 88 -30.29 -14.02 -10.53
C LEU A 88 -30.64 -15.10 -9.49
N ALA A 89 -31.61 -14.83 -8.62
CA ALA A 89 -32.11 -15.83 -7.66
C ALA A 89 -32.75 -17.03 -8.37
N ALA A 90 -33.56 -16.78 -9.42
CA ALA A 90 -34.18 -17.84 -10.23
C ALA A 90 -33.13 -18.68 -10.97
N VAL A 91 -32.11 -18.04 -11.56
CA VAL A 91 -31.00 -18.75 -12.22
C VAL A 91 -30.22 -19.63 -11.23
N THR A 92 -29.96 -19.11 -10.02
CA THR A 92 -29.24 -19.85 -8.98
C THR A 92 -30.04 -21.08 -8.52
N ALA A 93 -31.35 -20.91 -8.27
CA ALA A 93 -32.24 -22.01 -7.89
C ALA A 93 -32.35 -23.10 -8.97
N VAL A 94 -32.39 -22.71 -10.25
CA VAL A 94 -32.39 -23.67 -11.37
C VAL A 94 -31.06 -24.42 -11.44
N THR A 95 -29.92 -23.75 -11.24
CA THR A 95 -28.61 -24.43 -11.25
C THR A 95 -28.40 -25.37 -10.07
N GLU A 96 -29.01 -25.10 -8.92
CA GLU A 96 -29.00 -26.01 -7.76
C GLU A 96 -29.91 -27.21 -8.00
N TRP A 97 -31.10 -27.01 -8.58
CA TRP A 97 -31.99 -28.11 -8.96
C TRP A 97 -31.38 -29.05 -10.00
N LEU A 98 -30.60 -28.53 -10.95
CA LEU A 98 -29.89 -29.33 -11.95
C LEU A 98 -28.66 -30.08 -11.40
N ARG A 99 -28.19 -29.75 -10.20
CA ARG A 99 -27.05 -30.44 -9.54
C ARG A 99 -27.48 -31.51 -8.55
N GLY A 100 -28.75 -31.56 -8.15
CA GLY A 100 -29.34 -32.62 -7.33
C GLY A 100 -29.92 -33.74 -8.18
#